data_AF-A0AAV8ZS16-F1
#
_entry.id   AF-A0AAV8ZS16-F1
#
_cell.length_a   1.000
_cell.length_b   1.000
_cell.length_c   1.000
_cell.angle_alpha   90.00
_cell.angle_beta   90.00
_cell.angle_gamma   90.00
#
_symmetry.space_group_name_H-M   'P 1'
#
loop_
_entity.id
_entity.type
_entity.pdbx_description
1 polymer ?
#
loop_
_entity_poly.entity_id
_entity_poly.type
_entity_poly.pdbx_seq_one_letter_code
_entity_poly.pdbx_strand_id
1 'polypeptide(L)'
;MRTKKEFRNKKRDDFESWREMYMRCLDEREAKLRAITANIKQSQDKSKPIPTTKLVYTDSVVKPPRTIAKIQAKNGILFDKKPAHNSASRVAALALSEGAKKVVTLKSKKPPLMAKTLSFLKKWNRR
;
A
#
# COMPACT_ATOMS: atom_id res chain seq x y z
N MET A 1 -32.19 30.22 15.26
CA MET A 1 -30.99 30.37 16.13
C MET A 1 -29.91 29.38 15.69
N ARG A 2 -28.72 29.87 15.33
CA ARG A 2 -27.59 29.06 14.79
C ARG A 2 -27.08 28.00 15.78
N THR A 3 -27.18 28.27 17.09
CA THR A 3 -26.81 27.38 18.20
C THR A 3 -27.50 26.00 18.14
N LYS A 4 -28.82 25.96 17.94
CA LYS A 4 -29.60 24.71 17.89
C LYS A 4 -29.26 23.83 16.67
N LYS A 5 -28.70 24.43 15.60
CA LYS A 5 -28.29 23.71 14.38
C LYS A 5 -26.92 23.07 14.54
N GLU A 6 -25.95 23.80 15.09
CA GLU A 6 -24.57 23.34 15.20
C GLU A 6 -24.27 22.52 16.46
N PHE A 7 -25.01 22.78 17.54
CA PHE A 7 -24.75 22.19 18.86
C PHE A 7 -26.01 21.53 19.43
N ARG A 8 -26.55 20.54 18.68
CA ARG A 8 -27.79 19.83 19.03
C ARG A 8 -27.74 19.13 20.40
N ASN A 9 -26.55 18.67 20.79
CA ASN A 9 -26.35 17.86 22.00
C ASN A 9 -25.93 18.71 23.22
N LYS A 10 -25.73 20.03 23.06
CA LYS A 10 -25.31 20.91 24.15
C LYS A 10 -26.46 21.75 24.65
N LYS A 11 -26.56 21.88 25.98
CA LYS A 11 -27.54 22.72 26.66
C LYS A 11 -26.88 24.02 27.13
N ARG A 12 -27.70 25.07 27.29
CA ARG A 12 -27.32 26.35 27.89
C ARG A 12 -27.21 26.17 29.40
N ASP A 13 -26.18 26.71 30.03
CA ASP A 13 -26.07 26.71 31.49
C ASP A 13 -26.94 27.84 32.09
N ASP A 14 -27.26 27.75 33.40
CA ASP A 14 -28.34 28.53 34.03
C ASP A 14 -28.16 30.05 33.88
N PHE A 15 -26.92 30.54 33.89
CA PHE A 15 -26.56 31.97 33.77
C PHE A 15 -25.92 32.36 32.43
N GLU A 16 -25.95 31.49 31.43
CA GLU A 16 -25.22 31.70 30.17
C GLU A 16 -26.11 32.32 29.08
N SER A 17 -25.68 33.39 28.41
CA SER A 17 -26.42 33.86 27.22
C SER A 17 -26.29 32.87 26.05
N TRP A 18 -27.22 32.89 25.08
CA TRP A 18 -27.08 32.06 23.87
C TRP A 18 -25.79 32.34 23.09
N ARG A 19 -25.26 33.56 23.20
CA ARG A 19 -23.99 33.96 22.59
C ARG A 19 -22.81 33.32 23.31
N GLU A 20 -22.80 33.36 24.63
CA GLU A 20 -21.75 32.71 25.45
C GLU A 20 -21.74 31.20 25.23
N MET A 21 -22.92 30.58 25.20
CA MET A 21 -23.05 29.16 24.85
C MET A 21 -22.41 28.86 23.50
N TYR A 22 -22.67 29.68 22.48
CA TYR A 22 -22.08 29.49 21.15
C TYR A 22 -20.56 29.60 21.17
N MET A 23 -20.00 30.62 21.84
CA MET A 23 -18.56 30.84 21.92
C MET A 23 -17.86 29.70 22.67
N ARG A 24 -18.35 29.32 23.86
CA ARG A 24 -17.84 28.15 24.60
C ARG A 24 -17.83 26.89 23.75
N CYS A 25 -18.92 26.65 23.01
CA CYS A 25 -19.03 25.47 22.17
C CYS A 25 -18.06 25.48 20.99
N LEU A 26 -17.79 26.65 20.41
CA LEU A 26 -16.77 26.82 19.37
C LEU A 26 -15.37 26.59 19.93
N ASP A 27 -15.04 27.21 21.06
CA ASP A 27 -13.72 27.08 21.69
C ASP A 27 -13.42 25.61 22.04
N GLU A 28 -14.39 24.89 22.61
CA GLU A 28 -14.24 23.46 22.88
C GLU A 28 -14.04 22.63 21.59
N ARG A 29 -14.74 22.96 20.50
CA ARG A 29 -14.59 22.28 19.20
C ARG A 29 -13.20 22.53 18.64
N GLU A 30 -12.74 23.78 18.69
CA GLU A 30 -11.40 24.16 18.24
C GLU A 30 -10.31 23.51 19.09
N ALA A 31 -10.46 23.50 20.42
CA ALA A 31 -9.50 22.86 21.32
C ALA A 31 -9.37 21.36 21.02
N LYS A 32 -10.49 20.66 20.82
CA LYS A 32 -10.50 19.24 20.41
C LYS A 32 -9.82 19.05 19.06
N LEU A 33 -10.14 19.90 18.09
CA LEU A 33 -9.55 19.83 16.75
C LEU A 33 -8.04 20.07 16.78
N ARG A 34 -7.57 21.04 17.56
CA ARG A 34 -6.14 21.31 17.78
C ARG A 34 -5.44 20.12 18.44
N ALA A 35 -6.04 19.54 19.48
CA ALA A 35 -5.48 18.38 20.17
C ALA A 35 -5.36 17.15 19.25
N ILE A 36 -6.41 16.84 18.49
CA ILE A 36 -6.40 15.72 17.53
C ILE A 36 -5.38 15.96 16.43
N THR A 37 -5.33 17.18 15.88
CA THR A 37 -4.38 17.54 14.83
C THR A 37 -2.93 17.44 15.32
N ALA A 38 -2.65 17.92 16.53
CA ALA A 38 -1.34 17.80 17.14
C ALA A 38 -0.94 16.33 17.36
N ASN A 39 -1.86 15.49 17.84
CA ASN A 39 -1.61 14.06 18.02
C ASN A 39 -1.34 13.36 16.68
N ILE A 40 -2.13 13.65 15.63
CA ILE A 40 -1.91 13.10 14.30
C ILE A 40 -0.54 13.51 13.76
N LYS A 41 -0.19 14.79 13.85
CA LYS A 41 1.13 15.29 13.41
C LYS A 41 2.26 14.59 14.15
N GLN A 42 2.19 14.52 15.48
CA GLN A 42 3.19 13.80 16.27
C GLN A 42 3.27 12.32 15.90
N SER A 43 2.14 11.66 15.60
CA SER A 43 2.11 10.27 15.16
C SER A 43 2.76 10.10 13.78
N GLN A 44 2.51 11.04 12.85
CA GLN A 44 3.13 11.06 11.53
C GLN A 44 4.64 11.27 11.63
N ASP A 45 5.10 12.23 12.43
CA ASP A 45 6.52 12.52 12.62
C ASP A 45 7.28 11.35 13.27
N LYS A 46 6.62 10.64 14.20
CA LYS A 46 7.17 9.41 14.82
C LYS A 46 7.15 8.22 13.87
N SER A 47 6.28 8.23 12.85
CA SER A 47 6.18 7.12 11.92
C SER A 47 7.39 7.10 11.00
N LYS A 48 8.10 5.97 10.95
CA LYS A 48 9.20 5.80 9.99
C LYS A 48 8.59 5.76 8.59
N PRO A 49 9.19 6.41 7.58
CA PRO A 49 8.70 6.32 6.21
C PRO A 49 8.76 4.86 5.77
N ILE A 50 7.59 4.21 5.75
CA ILE A 50 7.47 2.84 5.26
C ILE A 50 7.61 2.92 3.74
N PRO A 51 8.56 2.20 3.12
CA PRO A 51 8.63 2.14 1.68
C PRO A 51 7.33 1.53 1.16
N THR A 52 6.45 2.37 0.62
CA THR A 52 5.26 1.91 -0.08
C THR A 52 5.72 1.23 -1.36
N THR A 53 5.60 -0.09 -1.45
CA THR A 53 5.82 -0.82 -2.70
C THR A 53 4.78 -0.33 -3.71
N LYS A 54 5.17 0.63 -4.54
CA LYS A 54 4.37 1.02 -5.70
C LYS A 54 4.34 -0.19 -6.62
N LEU A 55 3.21 -0.90 -6.64
CA LEU A 55 2.96 -1.98 -7.60
C LEU A 55 2.82 -1.34 -8.99
N VAL A 56 3.95 -0.99 -9.59
CA VAL A 56 3.99 -0.63 -10.99
C VAL A 56 3.76 -1.93 -11.76
N TYR A 57 2.71 -1.98 -12.57
CA TYR A 57 2.53 -3.01 -13.59
C TYR A 57 3.63 -2.81 -14.65
N THR A 58 4.85 -3.24 -14.31
CA THR A 58 6.04 -3.13 -15.18
C THR A 58 5.94 -4.03 -16.40
N ASP A 59 5.05 -5.02 -16.36
CA ASP A 59 4.93 -6.06 -17.37
C ASP A 59 3.56 -6.05 -18.08
N SER A 60 2.82 -4.93 -18.08
CA SER A 60 1.66 -4.79 -18.97
C SER A 60 2.14 -4.46 -20.39
N VAL A 61 2.63 -5.47 -21.13
CA VAL A 61 2.64 -5.37 -22.59
C VAL A 61 1.17 -5.32 -23.02
N VAL A 62 0.70 -4.12 -23.35
CA VAL A 62 -0.65 -3.94 -23.89
C VAL A 62 -0.71 -4.69 -25.20
N LYS A 63 -1.70 -5.57 -25.35
CA LYS A 63 -1.92 -6.29 -26.60
C LYS A 63 -1.96 -5.28 -27.75
N PRO A 64 -1.17 -5.46 -28.82
CA PRO A 64 -1.20 -4.52 -29.93
C PRO A 64 -2.63 -4.48 -30.50
N PRO A 65 -3.14 -3.29 -30.90
CA PRO A 65 -4.43 -3.17 -31.55
C PRO A 65 -4.59 -4.18 -32.70
N ARG A 66 -5.76 -4.79 -32.83
CA ARG A 66 -6.01 -5.97 -33.70
C ARG A 66 -5.58 -5.78 -35.15
N THR A 67 -5.68 -4.56 -35.68
CA THR A 67 -5.22 -4.22 -37.04
C THR A 67 -3.71 -4.30 -37.17
N ILE A 68 -2.98 -3.74 -36.20
CA ILE A 68 -1.53 -3.75 -36.11
C ILE A 68 -1.02 -5.18 -35.90
N ALA A 69 -1.71 -5.98 -35.07
CA ALA A 69 -1.37 -7.39 -34.86
C ALA A 69 -1.43 -8.21 -36.16
N LYS A 70 -2.44 -7.96 -37.02
CA LYS A 70 -2.56 -8.61 -38.33
C LYS A 70 -1.43 -8.22 -39.28
N ILE A 71 -1.03 -6.94 -39.27
CA ILE A 71 0.05 -6.43 -40.12
C ILE A 71 1.40 -7.01 -39.67
N GLN A 72 1.66 -7.05 -38.36
CA GLN A 72 2.87 -7.66 -37.79
C GLN A 72 2.98 -9.15 -38.13
N ALA A 73 1.86 -9.90 -38.07
CA ALA A 73 1.83 -11.30 -38.47
C ALA A 73 2.15 -11.52 -39.95
N LYS A 74 1.60 -10.67 -40.83
CA LYS A 74 1.90 -10.72 -42.28
C LYS A 74 3.34 -10.37 -42.61
N ASN A 75 3.89 -9.37 -41.91
CA ASN A 75 5.23 -8.86 -42.15
C ASN A 75 6.30 -9.65 -41.38
N GLY A 76 5.94 -10.76 -40.70
CA GLY A 76 6.89 -11.59 -39.93
C GLY A 76 7.49 -10.89 -38.70
N ILE A 77 6.95 -9.75 -38.27
CA ILE A 77 7.39 -8.96 -37.11
C ILE A 77 6.68 -9.44 -35.83
N LEU A 78 5.89 -10.52 -35.92
CA LEU A 78 5.22 -11.09 -34.77
C LEU A 78 6.26 -11.68 -33.82
N PHE A 79 6.54 -10.96 -32.74
CA PHE A 79 7.35 -11.46 -31.65
C PHE A 79 6.53 -12.52 -30.88
N ASP A 80 6.49 -13.76 -31.38
CA ASP A 80 5.98 -14.95 -30.65
C ASP A 80 6.85 -15.31 -29.44
N LYS A 81 7.92 -14.56 -29.22
CA LYS A 81 8.63 -14.53 -27.95
C LYS A 81 7.66 -13.98 -26.92
N LYS A 82 6.91 -14.88 -26.27
CA LYS A 82 6.17 -14.62 -25.04
C LYS A 82 7.05 -13.68 -24.22
N PRO A 83 6.69 -12.39 -24.06
CA PRO A 83 7.54 -11.48 -23.31
C PRO A 83 7.70 -12.11 -21.93
N ALA A 84 8.94 -12.08 -21.44
CA ALA A 84 9.29 -12.54 -20.12
C ALA A 84 8.47 -11.75 -19.10
N HIS A 85 7.27 -12.26 -18.80
CA HIS A 85 6.17 -11.62 -18.08
C HIS A 85 6.38 -11.62 -16.57
N ASN A 86 7.53 -12.14 -16.13
CA ASN A 86 7.93 -12.15 -14.74
C ASN A 86 9.44 -11.89 -14.65
N SER A 87 9.87 -11.37 -13.50
CA SER A 87 11.28 -11.09 -13.21
C SER A 87 12.18 -12.32 -13.41
N ALA A 88 11.69 -13.52 -13.07
CA ALA A 88 12.42 -14.77 -13.21
C ALA A 88 12.77 -15.12 -14.67
N SER A 89 11.85 -14.92 -15.62
CA SER A 89 12.08 -15.22 -17.04
C SER A 89 13.05 -14.22 -17.69
N ARG A 90 13.07 -12.96 -17.23
CA ARG A 90 14.09 -11.98 -17.66
C ARG A 90 15.47 -12.33 -17.14
N VAL A 91 15.58 -12.72 -15.87
CA VAL A 91 16.85 -13.17 -15.28
C VAL A 91 17.36 -14.42 -15.99
N ALA A 92 16.48 -15.37 -16.35
CA ALA A 92 16.84 -16.54 -17.14
C ALA A 92 17.29 -16.18 -18.57
N ALA A 93 16.58 -15.27 -19.25
CA ALA A 93 16.97 -14.80 -20.59
C ALA A 93 18.30 -14.02 -20.58
N LEU A 94 18.54 -13.21 -19.55
CA LEU A 94 19.82 -12.51 -19.34
C LEU A 94 20.96 -13.47 -19.01
N ALA A 95 20.69 -14.54 -18.27
CA ALA A 95 21.67 -15.60 -18.00
C ALA A 95 22.05 -16.39 -19.25
N LEU A 96 21.17 -16.45 -20.25
CA LEU A 96 21.43 -17.07 -21.56
C LEU A 96 22.16 -16.13 -22.52
N SER A 97 22.16 -14.81 -22.29
CA SER A 97 23.02 -13.88 -22.99
C SER A 97 24.41 -13.89 -22.36
N GLU A 98 25.46 -14.09 -23.15
CA GLU A 98 26.86 -14.39 -22.76
C GLU A 98 27.61 -13.26 -21.98
N GLY A 99 26.88 -12.38 -21.28
CA GLY A 99 27.44 -11.26 -20.50
C GLY A 99 27.11 -11.25 -19.00
N ALA A 100 26.46 -12.29 -18.44
CA ALA A 100 26.01 -12.26 -17.05
C ALA A 100 27.08 -12.76 -16.06
N LYS A 101 27.79 -11.83 -15.43
CA LYS A 101 28.59 -12.11 -14.21
C LYS A 101 27.71 -12.76 -13.15
N LYS A 102 28.18 -13.88 -12.59
CA LYS A 102 27.49 -14.73 -11.61
C LYS A 102 27.00 -13.92 -10.40
N VAL A 103 25.72 -13.58 -10.36
CA VAL A 103 25.09 -12.98 -9.17
C VAL A 103 24.97 -14.05 -8.09
N VAL A 104 25.62 -13.81 -6.94
CA VAL A 104 25.58 -14.67 -5.77
C VAL A 104 24.15 -14.74 -5.24
N THR A 105 23.46 -15.86 -5.47
CA THR A 105 22.19 -16.14 -4.81
C THR A 105 22.44 -16.51 -3.35
N LEU A 106 22.25 -15.55 -2.44
CA LEU A 106 22.17 -15.84 -1.01
C LEU A 106 20.88 -16.62 -0.74
N LYS A 107 21.00 -17.93 -0.46
CA LYS A 107 19.88 -18.74 0.03
C LYS A 107 19.34 -18.11 1.31
N SER A 108 18.07 -17.68 1.30
CA SER A 108 17.44 -17.09 2.46
C SER A 108 17.34 -18.14 3.58
N LYS A 109 17.93 -17.83 4.74
CA LYS A 109 17.72 -18.65 5.94
C LYS A 109 16.27 -18.44 6.40
N LYS A 110 15.52 -19.53 6.57
CA LYS A 110 14.14 -19.50 7.05
C LYS A 110 14.12 -18.76 8.41
N PRO A 111 13.22 -17.78 8.61
CA PRO A 111 13.19 -17.00 9.85
C PRO A 111 12.93 -17.94 11.05
N PRO A 112 13.65 -17.75 12.17
CA PRO A 112 13.64 -18.66 13.32
C PRO A 112 12.28 -18.77 14.02
N LEU A 113 11.33 -17.87 13.70
CA LEU A 113 10.02 -17.82 14.33
C LEU A 113 9.10 -18.99 13.92
N MET A 114 9.31 -19.59 12.75
CA MET A 114 8.41 -20.63 12.19
C MET A 114 8.93 -22.06 12.33
N ALA A 115 10.11 -22.25 12.91
CA ALA A 115 10.68 -23.60 13.08
C ALA A 115 9.86 -24.44 14.07
N LYS A 116 9.32 -23.80 15.13
CA LYS A 116 8.52 -24.46 16.17
C LYS A 116 7.08 -24.78 15.74
N THR A 117 6.51 -24.00 14.83
CA THR A 117 5.15 -24.23 14.31
C THR A 117 5.14 -25.35 13.27
N LEU A 118 6.15 -25.39 12.39
CA LEU A 118 6.29 -26.45 11.39
C LEU A 118 6.65 -27.82 11.99
N SER A 119 7.42 -27.85 13.09
CA SER A 119 7.72 -29.11 13.78
C SER A 119 6.47 -29.71 14.44
N PHE A 120 5.58 -28.86 14.97
CA PHE A 120 4.30 -29.28 15.54
C PHE A 120 3.39 -29.92 14.48
N LEU A 121 3.26 -29.28 13.32
CA LEU A 121 2.43 -29.79 12.22
C LEU A 121 2.96 -31.11 11.65
N LYS A 122 4.29 -31.27 11.55
CA LYS A 122 4.93 -32.50 11.06
C LYS A 122 4.90 -33.66 12.07
N LYS A 123 4.66 -33.37 13.36
CA LYS A 123 4.45 -34.38 14.41
C LYS A 123 3.01 -34.88 14.44
N TRP A 124 2.05 -34.03 14.07
CA TRP A 124 0.63 -34.39 13.98
C TRP A 124 0.36 -35.31 12.78
N ASN A 125 1.00 -35.04 11.64
CA ASN A 125 0.85 -35.82 10.40
C ASN A 125 1.64 -37.16 10.36
N ARG A 126 2.12 -37.63 11.52
CA ARG A 126 2.89 -38.88 11.69
C ARG A 126 2.23 -39.87 12.64
N ARG A 127 0.98 -39.60 13.06
CA ARG A 127 0.07 -40.59 13.67
C ARG A 127 -0.95 -41.04 12.65
#